data_AF-A0A964VMB7-F1
#
_entry.id   AF-A0A964VMB7-F1
#
_cell.length_a   1.000
_cell.length_b   1.000
_cell.length_c   1.000
_cell.angle_alpha   90.00
_cell.angle_beta   90.00
_cell.angle_gamma   90.00
#
_symmetry.space_group_name_H-M   'P 1'
#
loop_
_entity.id
_entity.type
_entity.pdbx_description
1 polymer ?
#
loop_
_entity_poly.entity_id
_entity_poly.type
_entity_poly.pdbx_seq_one_letter_code
_entity_poly.pdbx_strand_id
1 'polypeptide(L)'
;MATVKRQTPHQSIISFSDFDIRLFVKYQNGLANKIRVWKLHKDSSFLQMFNTKNLIWAIYNQDAKYLHGWFFKEGDFSQVLTKKIANCSSFEELQQQLIELENIIRGELPNNLEV
;
A
#
# COMPACT_ATOMS: atom_id res chain seq x y z
N MET A 1 10.58 13.75 -0.08
CA MET A 1 10.72 12.36 0.40
C MET A 1 9.72 12.15 1.52
N ALA A 2 8.88 11.11 1.45
CA ALA A 2 7.87 10.86 2.47
C ALA A 2 8.52 10.29 3.75
N THR A 3 7.86 10.47 4.90
CA THR A 3 8.34 9.95 6.18
C THR A 3 7.35 8.94 6.76
N VAL A 4 7.84 7.78 7.18
CA VAL A 4 7.01 6.78 7.87
C VAL A 4 6.81 7.22 9.31
N LYS A 5 5.62 7.74 9.64
CA LYS A 5 5.26 8.21 11.00
C LYS A 5 5.01 7.04 11.95
N ARG A 6 4.42 5.96 11.44
CA ARG A 6 4.07 4.77 12.23
C ARG A 6 4.12 3.54 11.34
N GLN A 7 4.64 2.45 11.88
CA GLN A 7 4.65 1.15 11.23
C GLN A 7 4.34 0.06 12.26
N THR A 8 3.38 -0.78 11.92
CA THR A 8 2.99 -1.99 12.64
C THR A 8 2.82 -3.10 11.62
N PRO A 9 2.73 -4.39 12.03
CA PRO A 9 2.53 -5.48 11.09
C PRO A 9 1.29 -5.37 10.20
N HIS A 10 0.28 -4.58 10.61
CA HIS A 10 -1.00 -4.47 9.90
C HIS A 10 -1.30 -3.08 9.38
N GLN A 11 -0.52 -2.08 9.76
CA GLN A 11 -0.83 -0.69 9.47
C GLN A 11 0.43 0.16 9.40
N SER A 12 0.46 1.04 8.41
CA SER A 12 1.46 2.09 8.29
C SER A 12 0.82 3.46 8.04
N ILE A 13 1.45 4.50 8.58
CA ILE A 13 1.13 5.91 8.31
C ILE A 13 2.36 6.54 7.68
N ILE A 14 2.20 7.02 6.46
CA ILE A 14 3.27 7.57 5.62
C ILE A 14 2.89 9.01 5.31
N SER A 15 3.75 9.96 5.66
CA SER A 15 3.47 11.39 5.55
C SER A 15 4.22 12.01 4.40
N PHE A 16 3.47 12.66 3.51
CA PHE A 16 3.96 13.48 2.40
C PHE A 16 3.91 14.95 2.81
N SER A 17 4.37 15.85 1.94
CA SER A 17 4.35 17.30 2.21
C SER A 17 2.94 17.88 2.35
N ASP A 18 1.94 17.30 1.69
CA ASP A 18 0.59 17.82 1.51
C ASP A 18 -0.53 16.85 1.91
N PHE A 19 -0.23 15.55 2.03
CA PHE A 19 -1.18 14.53 2.48
C PHE A 19 -0.50 13.44 3.32
N ASP A 20 -1.32 12.62 3.97
CA ASP A 20 -0.89 11.39 4.61
C ASP A 20 -1.51 10.18 3.89
N ILE A 21 -0.72 9.12 3.74
CA ILE A 21 -1.18 7.82 3.28
C ILE A 21 -1.30 6.89 4.48
N ARG A 22 -2.44 6.20 4.55
CA ARG A 22 -2.63 5.10 5.49
C ARG A 22 -2.70 3.81 4.71
N LEU A 23 -1.78 2.90 5.00
CA LEU A 23 -1.77 1.54 4.49
C LEU A 23 -2.30 0.61 5.58
N PHE A 24 -3.17 -0.32 5.20
CA PHE A 24 -3.62 -1.40 6.06
C PHE A 24 -3.48 -2.73 5.35
N VAL A 25 -2.86 -3.71 6.02
CA VAL A 25 -2.68 -5.08 5.54
C VAL A 25 -3.24 -6.05 6.59
N LYS A 26 -4.31 -6.76 6.24
CA LYS A 26 -4.88 -7.82 7.07
C LYS A 26 -4.35 -9.17 6.60
N TYR A 27 -3.93 -9.98 7.55
CA TYR A 27 -3.49 -11.35 7.31
C TYR A 27 -4.56 -12.35 7.74
N GLN A 28 -4.63 -13.47 7.03
CA GLN A 28 -5.42 -14.64 7.37
C GLN A 28 -4.60 -15.88 7.03
N ASN A 29 -4.39 -16.78 8.01
CA ASN A 29 -3.55 -17.97 7.87
C ASN A 29 -2.14 -17.65 7.36
N GLY A 30 -1.52 -16.58 7.88
CA GLY A 30 -0.16 -16.18 7.50
C GLY A 30 -0.03 -15.46 6.15
N LEU A 31 -1.11 -15.34 5.37
CA LEU A 31 -1.09 -14.64 4.08
C LEU A 31 -1.93 -13.35 4.13
N ALA A 32 -1.52 -12.31 3.42
CA ALA A 32 -2.35 -11.13 3.25
C ALA A 32 -3.66 -11.51 2.56
N ASN A 33 -4.79 -11.13 3.15
CA ASN A 33 -6.12 -11.31 2.60
C ASN A 33 -6.74 -9.97 2.19
N LYS A 34 -6.35 -8.86 2.79
CA LYS A 34 -6.96 -7.56 2.50
C LYS A 34 -5.91 -6.48 2.60
N ILE A 35 -5.81 -5.66 1.55
CA ILE A 35 -4.96 -4.48 1.52
C ILE A 35 -5.83 -3.28 1.22
N ARG A 36 -5.60 -2.18 1.94
CA ARG A 36 -6.33 -0.93 1.72
C ARG A 36 -5.39 0.24 1.89
N VAL A 37 -5.52 1.21 1.00
CA VAL A 37 -4.73 2.44 0.98
C VAL A 37 -5.68 3.62 0.93
N TRP A 38 -5.48 4.57 1.85
CA TRP A 38 -6.24 5.81 1.90
C TRP A 38 -5.32 7.01 1.74
N LYS A 39 -5.80 8.02 1.00
CA LYS A 39 -5.24 9.37 1.01
C LYS A 39 -6.05 10.25 1.93
N LEU A 40 -5.37 10.88 2.89
CA LEU A 40 -5.99 11.76 3.86
C LEU A 40 -5.27 13.11 3.87
N HIS A 41 -5.97 14.17 4.28
CA HIS A 41 -5.30 15.41 4.60
C HIS A 41 -4.32 15.20 5.75
N LYS A 42 -3.31 16.07 5.85
CA LYS A 42 -2.40 16.05 7.00
C LYS A 42 -3.16 16.09 8.32
N ASP A 43 -2.69 15.29 9.27
CA ASP A 43 -3.18 15.23 10.64
C ASP A 43 -4.67 14.86 10.76
N SER A 44 -5.21 14.23 9.69
CA SER A 44 -6.57 13.71 9.70
C SER A 44 -6.74 12.66 10.79
N SER A 45 -7.87 12.72 11.49
CA SER A 45 -8.22 11.74 12.51
C SER A 45 -8.45 10.35 11.89
N PHE A 46 -8.38 9.31 12.74
CA PHE A 46 -8.69 7.94 12.31
C PHE A 46 -10.09 7.81 11.68
N LEU A 47 -11.06 8.60 12.14
CA LEU A 47 -12.44 8.54 11.65
C LEU A 47 -12.56 8.90 10.16
N GLN A 48 -11.66 9.72 9.63
CA GLN A 48 -11.68 10.08 8.22
C GLN A 48 -11.40 8.88 7.28
N MET A 49 -10.87 7.77 7.79
CA MET A 49 -10.71 6.52 7.03
C MET A 49 -12.04 5.84 6.70
N PHE A 50 -13.12 6.13 7.44
CA PHE A 50 -14.44 5.57 7.17
C PHE A 50 -15.14 6.26 5.99
N ASN A 51 -14.65 7.43 5.57
CA ASN A 51 -15.13 8.08 4.36
C ASN A 51 -14.54 7.36 3.13
N THR A 52 -15.41 6.73 2.33
CA THR A 52 -15.02 5.99 1.13
C THR A 52 -14.33 6.86 0.08
N LYS A 53 -14.58 8.17 0.07
CA LYS A 53 -13.90 9.13 -0.83
C LYS A 53 -12.38 9.20 -0.61
N ASN A 54 -11.92 8.83 0.57
CA ASN A 54 -10.50 8.83 0.93
C ASN A 54 -9.82 7.50 0.61
N LEU A 55 -10.57 6.43 0.31
CA LEU A 55 -10.02 5.13 -0.08
C LEU A 55 -9.62 5.21 -1.55
N ILE A 56 -8.32 5.14 -1.81
CA ILE A 56 -7.77 5.28 -3.17
C ILE A 56 -7.47 3.93 -3.82
N TRP A 57 -7.24 2.89 -3.02
CA TRP A 57 -6.94 1.56 -3.52
C TRP A 57 -7.27 0.48 -2.51
N ALA A 58 -7.78 -0.65 -2.97
CA ALA A 58 -8.06 -1.80 -2.14
C ALA A 58 -8.10 -3.09 -2.95
N ILE A 59 -7.50 -4.14 -2.40
CA ILE A 59 -7.57 -5.51 -2.95
C ILE A 59 -7.91 -6.51 -1.86
N TYR A 60 -8.53 -7.62 -2.27
CA TYR A 60 -9.11 -8.59 -1.35
C TYR A 60 -8.85 -10.03 -1.78
N ASN A 61 -8.92 -10.93 -0.82
CA ASN A 61 -8.89 -12.38 -0.99
C ASN A 61 -7.71 -12.86 -1.83
N GLN A 62 -7.99 -13.50 -2.96
CA GLN A 62 -7.00 -14.19 -3.77
C GLN A 62 -5.97 -13.21 -4.36
N ASP A 63 -6.41 -12.02 -4.77
CA ASP A 63 -5.52 -10.99 -5.33
C ASP A 63 -4.52 -10.50 -4.28
N ALA A 64 -4.98 -10.29 -3.04
CA ALA A 64 -4.10 -9.90 -1.94
C ALA A 64 -3.09 -10.99 -1.59
N LYS A 65 -3.51 -12.27 -1.64
CA LYS A 65 -2.63 -13.42 -1.41
C LYS A 65 -1.60 -13.57 -2.53
N TYR A 66 -2.04 -13.38 -3.77
CA TYR A 66 -1.19 -13.45 -4.95
C TYR A 66 -0.11 -12.37 -4.89
N LEU A 67 -0.51 -11.13 -4.63
CA LEU A 67 0.42 -10.01 -4.49
C LEU A 67 1.40 -10.25 -3.32
N HIS A 68 0.92 -10.77 -2.18
CA HIS A 68 1.79 -11.14 -1.08
C HIS A 68 2.83 -12.19 -1.48
N GLY A 69 2.41 -13.22 -2.23
CA GLY A 69 3.32 -14.26 -2.74
C GLY A 69 4.38 -13.70 -3.67
N TRP A 70 4.02 -12.74 -4.53
CA TRP A 70 4.96 -12.07 -5.44
C TRP A 70 6.12 -11.41 -4.69
N PHE A 71 5.83 -10.79 -3.54
CA PHE A 71 6.79 -10.06 -2.72
C PHE A 71 7.39 -10.89 -1.56
N PHE A 72 7.13 -12.20 -1.49
CA PHE A 72 7.52 -13.03 -0.35
C PHE A 72 9.04 -13.03 -0.08
N LYS A 73 9.87 -12.92 -1.13
CA LYS A 73 11.33 -12.87 -1.00
C LYS A 73 11.88 -11.51 -0.55
N GLU A 74 11.09 -10.44 -0.65
CA GLU A 74 11.49 -9.08 -0.26
C GLU A 74 11.33 -8.82 1.25
N GLY A 75 10.78 -9.78 2.01
CA GLY A 75 10.63 -9.73 3.46
C GLY A 75 9.18 -9.56 3.92
N ASP A 76 8.96 -8.91 5.07
CA ASP A 76 7.60 -8.66 5.56
C ASP A 76 6.82 -7.77 4.59
N PHE A 77 5.73 -8.30 4.07
CA PHE A 77 4.96 -7.67 3.00
C PHE A 77 4.39 -6.30 3.35
N SER A 78 3.95 -6.09 4.61
CA SER A 78 3.48 -4.78 5.04
C SER A 78 4.64 -3.78 5.03
N GLN A 79 5.84 -4.20 5.45
CA GLN A 79 7.03 -3.36 5.37
C GLN A 79 7.46 -3.08 3.93
N VAL A 80 7.41 -4.07 3.04
CA VAL A 80 7.73 -3.92 1.61
C VAL A 80 6.83 -2.86 0.98
N LEU A 81 5.50 -2.99 1.14
CA LEU A 81 4.55 -2.00 0.61
C LEU A 81 4.75 -0.62 1.25
N THR A 82 5.02 -0.55 2.55
CA THR A 82 5.30 0.71 3.23
C THR A 82 6.50 1.43 2.62
N LYS A 83 7.60 0.71 2.36
CA LYS A 83 8.81 1.24 1.73
C LYS A 83 8.55 1.71 0.30
N LYS A 84 7.88 0.88 -0.51
CA LYS A 84 7.53 1.21 -1.90
C LYS A 84 6.72 2.51 -1.97
N ILE A 85 5.69 2.66 -1.13
CA ILE A 85 4.89 3.89 -1.04
C ILE A 85 5.71 5.07 -0.50
N ALA A 86 6.56 4.87 0.50
CA ALA A 86 7.38 5.94 1.07
C ALA A 86 8.46 6.47 0.12
N ASN A 87 8.88 5.66 -0.85
CA ASN A 87 9.80 6.05 -1.90
C ASN A 87 9.15 6.95 -2.97
N CYS A 88 7.82 6.97 -3.07
CA CYS A 88 7.13 7.89 -3.96
C CYS A 88 7.38 9.34 -3.52
N SER A 89 7.60 10.21 -4.50
CA SER A 89 7.81 11.65 -4.31
C SER A 89 6.52 12.46 -4.46
N SER A 90 5.52 11.90 -5.13
CA SER A 90 4.23 12.56 -5.39
C SER A 90 3.05 11.59 -5.28
N PHE A 91 1.83 12.14 -5.26
CA PHE A 91 0.63 11.32 -5.33
C PHE A 91 0.48 10.62 -6.69
N GLU A 92 0.91 11.27 -7.77
CA GLU A 92 0.87 10.69 -9.12
C GLU A 92 1.77 9.45 -9.22
N GLU A 93 2.98 9.50 -8.65
CA GLU A 93 3.90 8.36 -8.60
C GLU A 93 3.32 7.21 -7.77
N LEU A 94 2.66 7.52 -6.65
CA LEU A 94 1.92 6.52 -5.89
C LEU A 94 0.80 5.88 -6.71
N GLN A 95 0.03 6.67 -7.48
CA GLN A 95 -1.02 6.12 -8.34
C GLN A 95 -0.43 5.17 -9.39
N GLN A 96 0.69 5.54 -10.03
CA GLN A 96 1.38 4.67 -10.98
C GLN A 96 1.84 3.37 -10.32
N GLN A 97 2.44 3.46 -9.13
CA GLN A 97 2.87 2.27 -8.39
C GLN A 97 1.67 1.36 -8.03
N LEU A 98 0.52 1.91 -7.66
CA LEU A 98 -0.68 1.11 -7.39
C LEU A 98 -1.22 0.44 -8.66
N ILE A 99 -1.13 1.09 -9.82
CA ILE A 99 -1.47 0.50 -11.13
C ILE A 99 -0.50 -0.64 -11.46
N GLU A 100 0.80 -0.48 -11.21
CA GLU A 100 1.78 -1.57 -11.41
C GLU A 100 1.46 -2.80 -10.55
N LEU A 101 1.01 -2.59 -9.30
CA LEU A 101 0.55 -3.69 -8.43
C LEU A 101 -0.71 -4.37 -8.99
N GLU A 102 -1.64 -3.63 -9.60
CA GLU A 102 -2.79 -4.21 -10.29
C GLU A 102 -2.38 -5.02 -11.51
N ASN A 103 -1.40 -4.55 -12.28
CA ASN A 103 -0.89 -5.24 -13.45
C ASN A 103 -0.27 -6.60 -13.05
N ILE A 104 0.51 -6.64 -11.95
CA ILE A 104 1.01 -7.89 -11.38
C ILE A 104 -0.15 -8.85 -11.09
N ILE A 105 -1.23 -8.39 -10.44
CA ILE A 105 -2.40 -9.20 -10.13
C ILE A 105 -3.08 -9.75 -11.39
N ARG A 106 -3.09 -8.97 -12.48
CA ARG A 106 -3.61 -9.38 -13.79
C ARG A 106 -2.68 -10.33 -14.56
N GLY A 107 -1.50 -10.61 -14.02
CA GLY A 107 -0.50 -11.48 -14.65
C GLY A 107 0.39 -10.75 -15.66
N GLU A 108 0.37 -9.43 -15.68
CA GLU A 108 1.27 -8.61 -16.51
C GLU A 108 2.62 -8.42 -15.81
N LEU A 109 3.69 -8.35 -16.60
CA LEU A 109 5.02 -8.09 -16.07
C LEU A 109 5.14 -6.59 -15.74
N PRO A 110 5.57 -6.24 -14.51
CA PRO A 110 5.80 -4.85 -14.13
C PRO A 110 6.97 -4.27 -14.94
N ASN A 111 6.76 -3.07 -15.51
CA ASN A 111 7.72 -2.45 -16.44
C ASN A 111 9.07 -2.07 -15.81
N ASN A 112 9.18 -2.00 -14.48
CA ASN A 112 10.35 -1.45 -13.76
C ASN A 112 10.85 -2.29 -12.57
N LEU A 113 10.51 -3.57 -12.48
CA LEU A 113 11.15 -4.45 -11.50
C LEU A 113 12.35 -5.13 -12.16
N GLU A 114 13.55 -4.56 -11.98
CA GLU A 114 14.76 -5.36 -12.04
C GLU A 114 14.61 -6.49 -11.00
N VAL A 115 14.54 -7.73 -11.49
CA VAL A 115 14.45 -8.97 -10.70
C VAL A 115 15.78 -9.25 -10.01
#